data_AF-A0A3C1YUB9-F1
#
_entry.id   AF-A0A3C1YUB9-F1
#
_cell.length_a   1.000
_cell.length_b   1.000
_cell.length_c   1.000
_cell.angle_alpha   90.00
_cell.angle_beta   90.00
_cell.angle_gamma   90.00
#
_symmetry.space_group_name_H-M   'P 1'
#
loop_
_entity.id
_entity.type
_entity.pdbx_description
1 polymer ?
#
loop_
_entity_poly.entity_id
_entity_poly.type
_entity_poly.pdbx_seq_one_letter_code
_entity_poly.pdbx_strand_id
1 'polypeptide(L)'
;MTDILRKEWGFKGLVVSDYTSINELVNHRIAKDRTEAGIIGLNAGVDVDMMGRIYMTELVDAVHSKKISEAVVNESVRRVLRVKFAYGLFDNPYRNSDPSKGPKVLLSKEHRKIVRNIAQQSIVLLKNQKNVLPLSKSTKSIALIGPLAGNDHKTDLVGTWAWTKDTASVVSVIEGIKSKISPSTKLLYDKGCEIESDSGARIEQAIKIAKQSDVVIAVLGESQRLSGEAASRTNIDLPGKQKELLQALQKTGKPIILVVMSGRPMTLQWEVDNISTIIESWHLGVETGNALADVLFGDYNPSGKLPVTFPRSVG
;
A
#
# COMPACT_ATOMS: atom_id res chain seq x y z
N MET A 1 -8.54 12.33 -25.37
CA MET A 1 -7.46 13.10 -24.69
C MET A 1 -7.19 14.45 -25.35
N THR A 2 -8.04 14.92 -26.26
CA THR A 2 -7.79 16.17 -27.00
C THR A 2 -8.69 17.31 -26.54
N ASP A 3 -10.01 17.14 -26.57
CA ASP A 3 -10.93 18.24 -26.26
C ASP A 3 -10.78 18.75 -24.82
N ILE A 4 -11.00 17.91 -23.82
CA ILE A 4 -10.85 18.32 -22.42
C ILE A 4 -9.36 18.57 -22.07
N LEU A 5 -8.54 17.52 -22.13
CA LEU A 5 -7.16 17.58 -21.62
C LEU A 5 -6.32 18.67 -22.33
N ARG A 6 -6.42 18.80 -23.66
CA ARG A 6 -5.56 19.73 -24.42
C ARG A 6 -6.24 21.05 -24.79
N LYS A 7 -7.52 21.06 -25.21
CA LYS A 7 -8.18 22.32 -25.60
C LYS A 7 -8.68 23.09 -24.39
N GLU A 8 -9.40 22.44 -23.48
CA GLU A 8 -9.96 23.11 -22.31
C GLU A 8 -8.92 23.35 -21.21
N TRP A 9 -8.20 22.31 -20.79
CA TRP A 9 -7.21 22.41 -19.69
C TRP A 9 -5.84 22.90 -20.15
N GLY A 10 -5.61 22.98 -21.47
CA GLY A 10 -4.38 23.51 -22.02
C GLY A 10 -3.14 22.61 -21.83
N PHE A 11 -3.29 21.33 -21.49
CA PHE A 11 -2.17 20.43 -21.23
C PHE A 11 -1.19 20.32 -22.42
N LYS A 12 0.09 20.63 -22.15
CA LYS A 12 1.16 20.63 -23.17
C LYS A 12 2.14 19.45 -23.06
N GLY A 13 1.89 18.56 -22.11
CA GLY A 13 2.73 17.41 -21.83
C GLY A 13 2.43 16.20 -22.71
N LEU A 14 2.96 15.07 -22.27
CA LEU A 14 2.91 13.77 -22.92
C LEU A 14 1.80 12.91 -22.32
N VAL A 15 1.07 12.18 -23.16
CA VAL A 15 0.15 11.12 -22.73
C VAL A 15 0.78 9.77 -23.07
N VAL A 16 0.93 8.90 -22.07
CA VAL A 16 1.42 7.54 -22.22
C VAL A 16 0.24 6.60 -22.00
N SER A 17 0.11 5.56 -22.81
CA SER A 17 -0.89 4.52 -22.58
C SER A 17 -0.58 3.79 -21.27
N ASP A 18 -1.60 3.21 -20.64
CA ASP A 18 -1.35 2.18 -19.63
C ASP A 18 -0.80 0.91 -20.32
N TYR A 19 -0.30 -0.04 -19.52
CA TYR A 19 0.31 -1.28 -19.98
C TYR A 19 -0.61 -1.99 -20.99
N THR A 20 -0.18 -2.08 -22.25
CA THR A 20 -0.93 -2.73 -23.36
C THR A 20 -2.37 -2.22 -23.60
N SER A 21 -2.77 -1.09 -23.01
CA SER A 21 -4.15 -0.58 -23.10
C SER A 21 -4.61 -0.26 -24.53
N ILE A 22 -3.69 0.04 -25.46
CA ILE A 22 -4.03 0.18 -26.88
C ILE A 22 -4.45 -1.17 -27.48
N ASN A 23 -3.76 -2.26 -27.15
CA ASN A 23 -4.11 -3.59 -27.62
C ASN A 23 -5.49 -4.02 -27.11
N GLU A 24 -5.83 -3.63 -25.88
CA GLU A 24 -7.09 -3.96 -25.23
C GLU A 24 -8.30 -3.32 -25.89
N LEU A 25 -8.14 -2.29 -26.72
CA LEU A 25 -9.23 -1.73 -27.53
C LEU A 25 -9.90 -2.80 -28.41
N VAL A 26 -9.15 -3.83 -28.82
CA VAL A 26 -9.70 -4.98 -29.54
C VAL A 26 -10.59 -5.82 -28.63
N ASN A 27 -10.13 -6.12 -27.41
CA ASN A 27 -10.91 -6.86 -26.41
C ASN A 27 -12.16 -6.09 -25.97
N HIS A 28 -12.07 -4.76 -25.90
CA HIS A 28 -13.18 -3.86 -25.63
C HIS A 28 -14.13 -3.69 -26.82
N ARG A 29 -13.83 -4.29 -27.98
CA ARG A 29 -14.64 -4.21 -29.22
C ARG A 29 -14.79 -2.78 -29.75
N ILE A 30 -13.84 -1.92 -29.44
CA ILE A 30 -13.74 -0.55 -29.99
C ILE A 30 -12.97 -0.57 -31.32
N ALA A 31 -11.98 -1.45 -31.43
CA ALA A 31 -11.23 -1.70 -32.66
C ALA A 31 -11.43 -3.15 -33.11
N LYS A 32 -11.47 -3.36 -34.42
CA LYS A 32 -11.54 -4.72 -35.01
C LYS A 32 -10.20 -5.45 -34.95
N ASP A 33 -9.09 -4.70 -34.98
CA ASP A 33 -7.72 -5.22 -35.04
C ASP A 33 -6.71 -4.24 -34.42
N ARG A 34 -5.44 -4.68 -34.35
CA ARG A 34 -4.34 -3.90 -33.76
C ARG A 34 -4.05 -2.61 -34.53
N THR A 35 -4.16 -2.62 -35.86
CA THR A 35 -3.90 -1.44 -36.68
C THR A 35 -4.94 -0.35 -36.40
N GLU A 36 -6.22 -0.71 -36.39
CA GLU A 36 -7.31 0.20 -36.06
C GLU A 36 -7.18 0.72 -34.62
N ALA A 37 -6.82 -0.14 -33.68
CA ALA A 37 -6.57 0.26 -32.29
C ALA A 37 -5.45 1.31 -32.19
N GLY A 38 -4.34 1.12 -32.91
CA GLY A 38 -3.24 2.08 -32.96
C GLY A 38 -3.65 3.43 -33.55
N ILE A 39 -4.41 3.42 -34.63
CA ILE A 39 -4.94 4.64 -35.27
C ILE A 39 -5.87 5.39 -34.31
N ILE A 40 -6.78 4.68 -33.63
CA ILE A 40 -7.70 5.27 -32.64
C ILE A 40 -6.90 5.88 -31.49
N GLY A 41 -5.96 5.14 -30.89
CA GLY A 41 -5.14 5.61 -29.78
C GLY A 41 -4.39 6.89 -30.11
N LEU A 42 -3.71 6.92 -31.27
CA LEU A 42 -2.87 8.07 -31.64
C LEU A 42 -3.71 9.30 -31.98
N ASN A 43 -4.80 9.14 -32.75
CA ASN A 43 -5.72 10.24 -33.06
C ASN A 43 -6.43 10.78 -31.81
N ALA A 44 -6.74 9.91 -30.83
CA ALA A 44 -7.34 10.31 -29.56
C ALA A 44 -6.37 11.12 -28.67
N GLY A 45 -5.07 11.08 -28.97
CA GLY A 45 -4.02 11.87 -28.34
C GLY A 45 -3.08 11.09 -27.41
N VAL A 46 -3.03 9.75 -27.51
CA VAL A 46 -2.08 8.90 -26.77
C VAL A 46 -0.74 8.89 -27.52
N ASP A 47 0.29 9.47 -26.90
CA ASP A 47 1.54 9.76 -27.60
C ASP A 47 2.55 8.61 -27.56
N VAL A 48 2.55 7.82 -26.47
CA VAL A 48 3.45 6.67 -26.28
C VAL A 48 2.66 5.39 -26.02
N ASP A 49 2.99 4.35 -26.77
CA ASP A 49 2.50 2.99 -26.62
C ASP A 49 3.37 2.23 -25.61
N MET A 50 2.84 2.02 -24.40
CA MET A 50 3.49 1.26 -23.34
C MET A 50 3.28 -0.23 -23.54
N MET A 51 4.37 -0.94 -23.86
CA MET A 51 4.45 -2.40 -23.97
C MET A 51 3.61 -3.06 -25.08
N GLY A 52 2.71 -2.33 -25.76
CA GLY A 52 1.83 -2.87 -26.79
C GLY A 52 2.48 -3.13 -28.15
N ARG A 53 3.54 -2.36 -28.46
CA ARG A 53 4.33 -2.37 -29.70
C ARG A 53 3.54 -2.07 -30.99
N ILE A 54 2.26 -1.73 -30.90
CA ILE A 54 1.38 -1.37 -32.01
C ILE A 54 1.95 -0.17 -32.77
N TYR A 55 2.41 0.86 -32.07
CA TYR A 55 2.93 2.05 -32.76
C TYR A 55 4.19 1.75 -33.58
N MET A 56 5.01 0.80 -33.10
CA MET A 56 6.24 0.40 -33.76
C MET A 56 5.97 -0.53 -34.95
N THR A 57 4.97 -1.43 -34.85
CA THR A 57 4.75 -2.48 -35.86
C THR A 57 3.67 -2.14 -36.87
N GLU A 58 2.65 -1.35 -36.52
CA GLU A 58 1.46 -1.16 -37.35
C GLU A 58 1.37 0.23 -38.00
N LEU A 59 1.90 1.27 -37.35
CA LEU A 59 1.62 2.66 -37.77
C LEU A 59 2.34 3.08 -39.05
N VAL A 60 3.49 2.47 -39.37
CA VAL A 60 4.22 2.78 -40.62
C VAL A 60 3.34 2.49 -41.83
N ASP A 61 2.75 1.29 -41.88
CA ASP A 61 1.84 0.90 -42.96
C ASP A 61 0.55 1.70 -42.94
N ALA A 62 0.05 2.08 -41.75
CA ALA A 62 -1.11 2.95 -41.62
C ALA A 62 -0.87 4.36 -42.21
N VAL A 63 0.34 4.92 -42.05
CA VAL A 63 0.72 6.21 -42.66
C VAL A 63 0.87 6.06 -44.17
N HIS A 64 1.59 5.04 -44.65
CA HIS A 64 1.78 4.80 -46.09
C HIS A 64 0.46 4.57 -46.83
N SER A 65 -0.47 3.82 -46.22
CA SER A 65 -1.82 3.60 -46.73
C SER A 65 -2.79 4.76 -46.48
N LYS A 66 -2.30 5.90 -45.95
CA LYS A 66 -3.06 7.12 -45.67
C LYS A 66 -4.25 6.94 -44.72
N LYS A 67 -4.25 5.88 -43.90
CA LYS A 67 -5.25 5.65 -42.85
C LYS A 67 -5.05 6.58 -41.66
N ILE A 68 -3.85 7.14 -41.49
CA ILE A 68 -3.54 8.19 -40.53
C ILE A 68 -2.56 9.19 -41.17
N SER A 69 -2.68 10.47 -40.83
CA SER A 69 -1.79 11.50 -41.37
C SER A 69 -0.45 11.52 -40.66
N GLU A 70 0.62 11.78 -41.41
CA GLU A 70 1.97 11.98 -40.85
C GLU A 70 2.01 13.15 -39.85
N ALA A 71 1.19 14.19 -40.06
CA ALA A 71 1.09 15.33 -39.16
C ALA A 71 0.69 14.94 -37.72
N VAL A 72 -0.17 13.93 -37.57
CA VAL A 72 -0.56 13.38 -36.26
C VAL A 72 0.62 12.71 -35.58
N VAL A 73 1.40 11.92 -36.33
CA VAL A 73 2.63 11.28 -35.83
C VAL A 73 3.64 12.35 -35.41
N ASN A 74 3.87 13.36 -36.26
CA ASN A 74 4.81 14.45 -36.00
C ASN A 74 4.48 15.24 -34.73
N GLU A 75 3.20 15.51 -34.49
CA GLU A 75 2.76 16.19 -33.27
C GLU A 75 2.97 15.32 -32.01
N SER A 76 2.74 14.01 -32.11
CA SER A 76 3.03 13.07 -31.02
C SER A 76 4.54 13.01 -30.71
N VAL A 77 5.38 12.86 -31.73
CA VAL A 77 6.85 12.90 -31.62
C VAL A 77 7.31 14.22 -31.01
N ARG A 78 6.75 15.35 -31.46
CA ARG A 78 7.08 16.69 -30.93
C ARG A 78 6.87 16.76 -29.41
N ARG A 79 5.83 16.15 -28.87
CA ARG A 79 5.56 16.13 -27.41
C ARG A 79 6.57 15.28 -26.66
N VAL A 80 6.91 14.09 -27.18
CA VAL A 80 7.97 13.24 -26.60
C VAL A 80 9.30 14.00 -26.55
N LEU A 81 9.71 14.61 -27.66
CA LEU A 81 10.96 15.36 -27.74
C LEU A 81 10.94 16.61 -26.85
N ARG A 82 9.80 17.33 -26.79
CA ARG A 82 9.63 18.48 -25.88
C ARG A 82 9.88 18.10 -24.43
N VAL A 83 9.31 16.99 -23.95
CA VAL A 83 9.50 16.54 -22.56
C VAL A 83 10.95 16.14 -22.31
N LYS A 84 11.58 15.41 -23.25
CA LYS A 84 13.02 15.07 -23.15
C LYS A 84 13.92 16.31 -23.13
N PHE A 85 13.58 17.33 -23.92
CA PHE A 85 14.28 18.62 -23.95
C PHE A 85 14.11 19.38 -22.65
N ALA A 86 12.87 19.52 -22.16
CA ALA A 86 12.58 20.18 -20.89
C ALA A 86 13.26 19.48 -19.69
N TYR A 87 13.40 18.15 -19.74
CA TYR A 87 14.12 17.38 -18.72
C TYR A 87 15.66 17.51 -18.83
N GLY A 88 16.18 18.08 -19.92
CA GLY A 88 17.60 18.30 -20.15
C GLY A 88 18.38 17.08 -20.64
N LEU A 89 17.71 16.08 -21.24
CA LEU A 89 18.37 14.88 -21.75
C LEU A 89 19.16 15.11 -23.05
N PHE A 90 18.84 16.18 -23.78
CA PHE A 90 19.63 16.58 -24.94
C PHE A 90 20.96 17.24 -24.54
N ASP A 91 20.99 17.93 -23.40
CA ASP A 91 22.21 18.52 -22.86
C ASP A 91 23.08 17.46 -22.16
N ASN A 92 22.44 16.59 -21.37
CA ASN A 92 23.11 15.49 -20.69
C ASN A 92 22.19 14.26 -20.60
N PRO A 93 22.38 13.25 -21.47
CA PRO A 93 21.55 12.05 -21.45
C PRO A 93 21.73 11.19 -20.20
N TYR A 94 22.83 11.38 -19.45
CA TYR A 94 23.14 10.69 -18.20
C TYR A 94 22.79 11.52 -16.97
N ARG A 95 22.00 12.60 -17.13
CA ARG A 95 21.52 13.41 -16.01
C ARG A 95 20.79 12.50 -15.01
N ASN A 96 21.31 12.47 -13.78
CA ASN A 96 20.85 11.60 -12.68
C ASN A 96 21.22 10.11 -12.76
N SER A 97 22.13 9.71 -13.67
CA SER A 97 22.67 8.34 -13.76
C SER A 97 24.04 8.20 -13.08
N ASP A 98 24.21 8.78 -11.88
CA ASP A 98 25.45 8.67 -11.10
C ASP A 98 25.35 7.51 -10.10
N PRO A 99 26.09 6.41 -10.30
CA PRO A 99 26.01 5.24 -9.44
C PRO A 99 26.49 5.51 -8.02
N SER A 100 27.29 6.55 -7.78
CA SER A 100 27.79 6.91 -6.45
C SER A 100 26.72 7.58 -5.57
N LYS A 101 25.64 8.10 -6.15
CA LYS A 101 24.56 8.77 -5.41
C LYS A 101 23.58 7.78 -4.78
N GLY A 102 23.27 6.69 -5.48
CA GLY A 102 22.29 5.69 -5.02
C GLY A 102 22.52 5.26 -3.56
N PRO A 103 23.70 4.74 -3.20
CA PRO A 103 24.01 4.32 -1.84
C PRO A 103 23.94 5.42 -0.77
N LYS A 104 24.08 6.70 -1.17
CA LYS A 104 24.01 7.85 -0.25
C LYS A 104 22.57 8.31 -0.01
N VAL A 105 21.69 8.13 -0.99
CA VAL A 105 20.33 8.67 -1.02
C VAL A 105 19.30 7.61 -0.62
N LEU A 106 19.43 6.39 -1.13
CA LEU A 106 18.50 5.30 -0.85
C LEU A 106 18.60 4.91 0.63
N LEU A 107 17.44 4.88 1.31
CA LEU A 107 17.33 4.51 2.72
C LEU A 107 18.22 5.31 3.68
N SER A 108 18.61 6.53 3.31
CA SER A 108 19.40 7.42 4.17
C SER A 108 18.70 7.64 5.52
N LYS A 109 19.48 7.92 6.58
CA LYS A 109 18.91 8.18 7.93
C LYS A 109 17.90 9.32 7.92
N GLU A 110 18.14 10.34 7.09
CA GLU A 110 17.24 11.49 6.93
C GLU A 110 15.92 11.08 6.26
N HIS A 111 15.98 10.33 5.16
CA HIS A 111 14.78 9.81 4.50
C HIS A 111 13.98 8.89 5.42
N ARG A 112 14.66 8.00 6.16
CA ARG A 112 14.02 7.12 7.15
C ARG A 112 13.29 7.93 8.24
N LYS A 113 13.89 9.01 8.72
CA LYS A 113 13.25 9.92 9.69
C LYS A 113 11.98 10.57 9.10
N ILE A 114 12.04 11.03 7.85
CA ILE A 114 10.89 11.61 7.14
C ILE A 114 9.80 10.55 6.96
N VAL A 115 10.14 9.35 6.50
CA VAL A 115 9.19 8.25 6.30
C VAL A 115 8.49 7.88 7.61
N ARG A 116 9.24 7.75 8.72
CA ARG A 116 8.67 7.51 10.05
C ARG A 116 7.69 8.61 10.46
N ASN A 117 8.03 9.87 10.19
CA ASN A 117 7.16 11.00 10.52
C ASN A 117 5.87 11.02 9.69
N ILE A 118 5.94 10.73 8.39
CA ILE A 118 4.76 10.60 7.53
C ILE A 118 3.89 9.42 8.00
N ALA A 119 4.52 8.28 8.29
CA ALA A 119 3.83 7.09 8.79
C ALA A 119 3.06 7.36 10.10
N GLN A 120 3.64 8.09 11.05
CA GLN A 120 2.97 8.52 12.29
C GLN A 120 1.71 9.35 12.00
N GLN A 121 1.80 10.30 11.08
CA GLN A 121 0.68 11.19 10.71
C GLN A 121 -0.45 10.46 9.99
N SER A 122 -0.15 9.33 9.34
CA SER A 122 -1.12 8.52 8.59
C SER A 122 -1.95 7.56 9.46
N ILE A 123 -1.53 7.28 10.69
CA ILE A 123 -2.25 6.39 11.60
C ILE A 123 -3.55 7.06 12.08
N VAL A 124 -4.66 6.34 11.99
CA VAL A 124 -5.99 6.81 12.38
C VAL A 124 -6.46 6.06 13.64
N LEU A 125 -6.72 6.81 14.71
CA LEU A 125 -7.35 6.27 15.93
C LEU A 125 -8.86 6.14 15.72
N LEU A 126 -9.34 4.93 15.41
CA LEU A 126 -10.76 4.67 15.17
C LEU A 126 -11.58 4.62 16.46
N LYS A 127 -10.99 4.06 17.52
CA LYS A 127 -11.66 3.92 18.81
C LYS A 127 -10.61 3.86 19.93
N ASN A 128 -10.85 4.57 21.03
CA ASN A 128 -10.05 4.44 22.25
C ASN A 128 -10.92 4.66 23.48
N GLN A 129 -11.48 3.57 23.99
CA GLN A 129 -12.25 3.55 25.23
C GLN A 129 -11.37 3.00 26.36
N LYS A 130 -11.71 3.36 27.61
CA LYS A 130 -11.01 2.90 28.83
C LYS A 130 -9.54 3.34 28.92
N ASN A 131 -9.13 4.34 28.13
CA ASN A 131 -7.80 4.93 28.14
C ASN A 131 -6.65 3.91 28.07
N VAL A 132 -6.81 2.86 27.24
CA VAL A 132 -5.77 1.84 27.06
C VAL A 132 -4.55 2.41 26.34
N LEU A 133 -4.78 3.29 25.35
CA LEU A 133 -3.71 4.05 24.70
C LEU A 133 -3.62 5.48 25.27
N PRO A 134 -2.39 6.01 25.42
CA PRO A 134 -1.11 5.36 25.12
C PRO A 134 -0.72 4.31 26.18
N LEU A 135 0.01 3.27 25.76
CA LEU A 135 0.53 2.24 26.65
C LEU A 135 1.54 2.84 27.63
N SER A 136 1.37 2.51 28.92
CA SER A 136 2.35 2.90 29.93
C SER A 136 3.70 2.22 29.69
N LYS A 137 4.78 2.99 29.89
CA LYS A 137 6.16 2.45 29.94
C LYS A 137 6.37 1.51 31.13
N SER A 138 5.47 1.52 32.12
CA SER A 138 5.46 0.61 33.27
C SER A 138 4.74 -0.73 33.00
N THR A 139 4.20 -0.94 31.79
CA THR A 139 3.56 -2.22 31.41
C THR A 139 4.56 -3.36 31.58
N LYS A 140 4.23 -4.36 32.41
CA LYS A 140 5.15 -5.44 32.76
C LYS A 140 5.17 -6.53 31.70
N SER A 141 4.03 -6.77 31.03
CA SER A 141 3.92 -7.83 30.04
C SER A 141 2.96 -7.48 28.90
N ILE A 142 3.40 -7.73 27.67
CA ILE A 142 2.67 -7.43 26.44
C ILE A 142 2.58 -8.73 25.63
N ALA A 143 1.37 -9.10 25.20
CA ALA A 143 1.16 -10.13 24.20
C ALA A 143 1.01 -9.46 22.83
N LEU A 144 1.94 -9.71 21.93
CA LEU A 144 1.87 -9.29 20.55
C LEU A 144 1.38 -10.46 19.70
N ILE A 145 0.18 -10.34 19.14
CA ILE A 145 -0.53 -11.45 18.49
C ILE A 145 -0.98 -11.05 17.11
N GLY A 146 -0.81 -11.93 16.13
CA GLY A 146 -1.39 -11.78 14.80
C GLY A 146 -0.39 -12.02 13.67
N PRO A 147 -0.88 -12.34 12.45
CA PRO A 147 -0.02 -12.69 11.33
C PRO A 147 0.90 -11.56 10.91
N LEU A 148 0.48 -10.30 11.06
CA LEU A 148 1.24 -9.14 10.58
C LEU A 148 2.20 -8.55 11.64
N ALA A 149 2.30 -9.17 12.82
CA ALA A 149 3.10 -8.65 13.92
C ALA A 149 4.59 -9.05 13.85
N GLY A 150 4.89 -10.19 13.23
CA GLY A 150 6.21 -10.81 13.21
C GLY A 150 7.16 -10.29 12.12
N ASN A 151 8.28 -11.00 11.94
CA ASN A 151 9.30 -10.72 10.93
C ASN A 151 9.02 -11.38 9.58
N ASP A 152 8.08 -12.31 9.54
CA ASP A 152 7.69 -13.11 8.38
C ASP A 152 6.89 -12.34 7.35
N HIS A 153 6.22 -11.25 7.76
CA HIS A 153 5.35 -10.44 6.90
C HIS A 153 5.88 -9.02 6.67
N LYS A 154 7.20 -8.82 6.70
CA LYS A 154 7.83 -7.51 6.44
C LYS A 154 7.47 -6.93 5.07
N THR A 155 7.25 -7.76 4.05
CA THR A 155 6.78 -7.33 2.73
C THR A 155 5.36 -6.76 2.75
N ASP A 156 4.52 -7.19 3.67
CA ASP A 156 3.15 -6.68 3.78
C ASP A 156 3.14 -5.26 4.34
N LEU A 157 4.09 -4.93 5.22
CA LEU A 157 4.18 -3.62 5.85
C LEU A 157 4.51 -2.48 4.87
N VAL A 158 5.15 -2.80 3.73
CA VAL A 158 5.45 -1.79 2.69
C VAL A 158 4.27 -1.50 1.77
N GLY A 159 3.24 -2.34 1.78
CA GLY A 159 2.05 -2.18 0.96
C GLY A 159 2.24 -2.53 -0.51
N THR A 160 1.14 -2.54 -1.25
CA THR A 160 1.13 -2.80 -2.69
C THR A 160 1.87 -1.71 -3.46
N TRP A 161 2.27 -1.99 -4.70
CA TRP A 161 3.12 -1.10 -5.52
C TRP A 161 4.50 -0.76 -4.94
N ALA A 162 4.91 -1.40 -3.84
CA ALA A 162 6.27 -1.33 -3.32
C ALA A 162 7.14 -2.43 -3.96
N TRP A 163 7.77 -2.12 -5.11
CA TRP A 163 8.65 -3.04 -5.84
C TRP A 163 10.02 -3.21 -5.18
N THR A 164 10.07 -3.47 -3.87
CA THR A 164 11.29 -3.74 -3.12
C THR A 164 11.40 -5.22 -2.76
N LYS A 165 12.59 -5.79 -3.00
CA LYS A 165 12.96 -7.12 -2.49
C LYS A 165 13.74 -7.03 -1.17
N ASP A 166 14.10 -5.82 -0.74
CA ASP A 166 14.86 -5.60 0.48
C ASP A 166 13.92 -5.55 1.70
N THR A 167 13.62 -6.73 2.22
CA THR A 167 12.87 -6.88 3.47
C THR A 167 13.72 -6.58 4.71
N ALA A 168 15.05 -6.59 4.59
CA ALA A 168 15.95 -6.35 5.71
C ALA A 168 15.89 -4.89 6.17
N SER A 169 15.60 -3.95 5.27
CA SER A 169 15.39 -2.55 5.64
C SER A 169 14.03 -2.28 6.29
N VAL A 170 13.06 -3.18 6.22
CA VAL A 170 11.76 -2.96 6.84
C VAL A 170 11.81 -3.25 8.34
N VAL A 171 11.32 -2.31 9.15
CA VAL A 171 11.15 -2.50 10.59
C VAL A 171 9.80 -3.14 10.86
N SER A 172 9.80 -4.39 11.35
CA SER A 172 8.58 -5.10 11.73
C SER A 172 7.92 -4.51 12.97
N VAL A 173 6.65 -4.85 13.21
CA VAL A 173 5.93 -4.41 14.42
C VAL A 173 6.63 -4.91 15.68
N ILE A 174 7.05 -6.17 15.71
CA ILE A 174 7.80 -6.73 16.84
C ILE A 174 9.13 -6.00 17.08
N GLU A 175 9.86 -5.61 16.03
CA GLU A 175 11.10 -4.82 16.15
C GLU A 175 10.82 -3.41 16.70
N GLY A 176 9.79 -2.75 16.18
CA GLY A 176 9.38 -1.42 16.65
C GLY A 176 8.99 -1.43 18.13
N ILE A 177 8.16 -2.37 18.55
CA ILE A 177 7.75 -2.51 19.97
C ILE A 177 8.95 -2.83 20.85
N LYS A 178 9.83 -3.77 20.43
CA LYS A 178 11.06 -4.09 21.18
C LYS A 178 11.95 -2.88 21.39
N SER A 179 11.96 -1.92 20.46
CA SER A 179 12.75 -0.69 20.60
C SER A 179 12.22 0.30 21.66
N LYS A 180 10.96 0.15 22.11
CA LYS A 180 10.28 1.07 23.03
C LYS A 180 10.10 0.53 24.43
N ILE A 181 10.00 -0.79 24.59
CA ILE A 181 9.76 -1.42 25.89
C ILE A 181 11.02 -1.42 26.77
N SER A 182 10.81 -1.39 28.08
CA SER A 182 11.89 -1.59 29.05
C SER A 182 12.49 -3.01 28.90
N PRO A 183 13.80 -3.22 29.18
CA PRO A 183 14.38 -4.55 29.27
C PRO A 183 13.67 -5.50 30.25
N SER A 184 12.96 -4.94 31.25
CA SER A 184 12.17 -5.69 32.22
C SER A 184 10.75 -6.05 31.75
N THR A 185 10.27 -5.47 30.64
CA THR A 185 8.95 -5.77 30.08
C THR A 185 9.01 -7.10 29.32
N LYS A 186 8.16 -8.06 29.70
CA LYS A 186 8.04 -9.34 29.03
C LYS A 186 7.20 -9.21 27.76
N LEU A 187 7.82 -9.30 26.59
CA LEU A 187 7.11 -9.39 25.31
C LEU A 187 6.90 -10.85 24.91
N LEU A 188 5.64 -11.28 24.87
CA LEU A 188 5.22 -12.58 24.37
C LEU A 188 4.69 -12.43 22.94
N TYR A 189 5.10 -13.31 22.03
CA TYR A 189 4.69 -13.26 20.64
C TYR A 189 4.08 -14.59 20.21
N ASP A 190 2.95 -14.54 19.50
CA ASP A 190 2.44 -15.66 18.71
C ASP A 190 1.73 -15.14 17.45
N LYS A 191 1.86 -15.87 16.34
CA LYS A 191 1.16 -15.53 15.11
C LYS A 191 -0.37 -15.64 15.24
N GLY A 192 -0.85 -16.63 16.01
CA GLY A 192 -2.27 -16.91 16.24
C GLY A 192 -3.02 -17.55 15.05
N CYS A 193 -2.83 -17.05 13.83
CA CYS A 193 -3.32 -17.63 12.58
C CYS A 193 -2.51 -17.09 11.39
N GLU A 194 -2.68 -17.64 10.20
CA GLU A 194 -2.15 -17.03 8.96
C GLU A 194 -3.17 -16.03 8.38
N ILE A 195 -2.73 -15.09 7.53
CA ILE A 195 -3.57 -13.99 7.01
C ILE A 195 -4.88 -14.49 6.36
N GLU A 196 -4.79 -15.51 5.50
CA GLU A 196 -5.93 -16.02 4.71
C GLU A 196 -6.25 -17.49 4.99
N SER A 197 -5.66 -18.09 6.03
CA SER A 197 -5.87 -19.51 6.32
C SER A 197 -7.14 -19.75 7.14
N ASP A 198 -7.83 -20.84 6.81
CA ASP A 198 -8.93 -21.39 7.59
C ASP A 198 -8.49 -22.18 8.84
N SER A 199 -7.17 -22.34 9.06
CA SER A 199 -6.64 -23.07 10.21
C SER A 199 -6.65 -22.25 11.49
N GLY A 200 -7.32 -22.77 12.52
CA GLY A 200 -7.32 -22.22 13.89
C GLY A 200 -6.27 -22.82 14.81
N ALA A 201 -5.30 -23.59 14.30
CA ALA A 201 -4.43 -24.46 15.11
C ALA A 201 -3.58 -23.71 16.17
N ARG A 202 -3.31 -22.41 15.98
CA ARG A 202 -2.52 -21.60 16.91
C ARG A 202 -3.36 -20.72 17.84
N ILE A 203 -4.69 -20.70 17.69
CA ILE A 203 -5.56 -19.84 18.49
C ILE A 203 -5.43 -20.17 19.99
N GLU A 204 -5.37 -21.45 20.37
CA GLU A 204 -5.18 -21.83 21.77
C GLU A 204 -3.86 -21.33 22.36
N GLN A 205 -2.78 -21.35 21.58
CA GLN A 205 -1.49 -20.83 22.00
C GLN A 205 -1.54 -19.30 22.17
N ALA A 206 -2.19 -18.60 21.24
CA ALA A 206 -2.43 -17.16 21.35
C ALA A 206 -3.22 -16.80 22.63
N ILE A 207 -4.25 -17.57 22.98
CA ILE A 207 -5.01 -17.39 24.23
C ILE A 207 -4.09 -17.58 25.45
N LYS A 208 -3.24 -18.62 25.44
CA LYS A 208 -2.31 -18.90 26.56
C LYS A 208 -1.38 -17.73 26.81
N ILE A 209 -0.78 -17.15 25.76
CA ILE A 209 0.12 -16.00 25.92
C ILE A 209 -0.66 -14.73 26.33
N ALA A 210 -1.86 -14.51 25.78
CA ALA A 210 -2.70 -13.37 26.15
C ALA A 210 -3.05 -13.38 27.65
N LYS A 211 -3.41 -14.54 28.20
CA LYS A 211 -3.70 -14.69 29.64
C LYS A 211 -2.51 -14.35 30.54
N GLN A 212 -1.28 -14.56 30.06
CA GLN A 212 -0.03 -14.26 30.77
C GLN A 212 0.42 -12.80 30.64
N SER A 213 -0.28 -11.99 29.86
CA SER A 213 0.08 -10.59 29.60
C SER A 213 -0.87 -9.60 30.26
N ASP A 214 -0.41 -8.37 30.48
CA ASP A 214 -1.24 -7.29 31.02
C ASP A 214 -2.12 -6.68 29.93
N VAL A 215 -1.61 -6.66 28.69
CA VAL A 215 -2.29 -6.12 27.50
C VAL A 215 -1.97 -6.96 26.27
N VAL A 216 -2.93 -7.04 25.35
CA VAL A 216 -2.80 -7.68 24.04
C VAL A 216 -2.76 -6.61 22.95
N ILE A 217 -1.77 -6.68 22.07
CA ILE A 217 -1.70 -5.94 20.82
C ILE A 217 -1.99 -6.96 19.71
N ALA A 218 -3.18 -6.90 19.13
CA ALA A 218 -3.61 -7.77 18.04
C ALA A 218 -3.37 -7.07 16.69
N VAL A 219 -2.43 -7.56 15.88
CA VAL A 219 -2.08 -6.97 14.58
C VAL A 219 -2.68 -7.82 13.46
N LEU A 220 -3.81 -7.38 12.96
CA LEU A 220 -4.69 -8.11 12.04
C LEU A 220 -4.94 -7.28 10.77
N GLY A 221 -5.41 -7.93 9.72
CA GLY A 221 -5.80 -7.28 8.47
C GLY A 221 -5.34 -8.02 7.24
N GLU A 222 -4.96 -7.27 6.22
CA GLU A 222 -4.69 -7.76 4.88
C GLU A 222 -3.19 -7.83 4.56
N SER A 223 -2.80 -8.86 3.79
CA SER A 223 -1.54 -8.86 3.05
C SER A 223 -1.54 -7.71 2.02
N GLN A 224 -0.36 -7.20 1.66
CA GLN A 224 -0.23 -6.22 0.57
C GLN A 224 -0.86 -6.72 -0.74
N ARG A 225 -0.85 -8.04 -0.99
CA ARG A 225 -1.35 -8.67 -2.21
C ARG A 225 -2.88 -8.67 -2.33
N LEU A 226 -3.58 -8.38 -1.24
CA LEU A 226 -5.04 -8.31 -1.23
C LEU A 226 -5.55 -6.94 -1.68
N SER A 227 -4.65 -6.01 -2.01
CA SER A 227 -4.95 -4.67 -2.52
C SER A 227 -4.08 -4.34 -3.74
N GLY A 228 -4.39 -3.23 -4.42
CA GLY A 228 -3.70 -2.82 -5.63
C GLY A 228 -4.33 -3.39 -6.89
N GLU A 229 -3.51 -3.54 -7.94
CA GLU A 229 -3.96 -3.93 -9.27
C GLU A 229 -4.57 -5.33 -9.28
N ALA A 230 -5.71 -5.48 -9.97
CA ALA A 230 -6.43 -6.75 -10.13
C ALA A 230 -6.80 -7.50 -8.83
N ALA A 231 -6.78 -6.80 -7.68
CA ALA A 231 -7.03 -7.38 -6.36
C ALA A 231 -8.39 -6.92 -5.78
N SER A 232 -9.45 -7.01 -6.58
CA SER A 232 -10.82 -6.73 -6.10
C SER A 232 -11.28 -7.82 -5.14
N ARG A 233 -11.96 -7.44 -4.05
CA ARG A 233 -12.52 -8.39 -3.07
C ARG A 233 -14.03 -8.25 -2.97
N THR A 234 -14.72 -9.38 -2.93
CA THR A 234 -16.17 -9.47 -2.67
C THR A 234 -16.50 -9.52 -1.18
N ASN A 235 -15.49 -9.71 -0.33
CA ASN A 235 -15.57 -9.62 1.12
C ASN A 235 -14.39 -8.77 1.63
N ILE A 236 -14.69 -7.75 2.43
CA ILE A 236 -13.71 -6.83 3.02
C ILE A 236 -13.66 -6.92 4.56
N ASP A 237 -14.12 -8.05 5.12
CA ASP A 237 -13.87 -8.44 6.50
C ASP A 237 -12.38 -8.80 6.71
N LEU A 238 -12.00 -8.95 7.99
CA LEU A 238 -10.73 -9.58 8.37
C LEU A 238 -10.61 -10.97 7.73
N PRO A 239 -9.55 -11.25 6.94
CA PRO A 239 -9.44 -12.50 6.20
C PRO A 239 -9.06 -13.69 7.09
N GLY A 240 -9.34 -14.90 6.59
CA GLY A 240 -9.04 -16.16 7.26
C GLY A 240 -9.67 -16.25 8.66
N LYS A 241 -8.94 -16.86 9.61
CA LYS A 241 -9.38 -17.02 11.01
C LYS A 241 -9.06 -15.84 11.93
N GLN A 242 -8.75 -14.68 11.37
CA GLN A 242 -8.35 -13.51 12.18
C GLN A 242 -9.49 -13.00 13.07
N LYS A 243 -10.74 -13.04 12.59
CA LYS A 243 -11.92 -12.65 13.38
C LYS A 243 -12.16 -13.61 14.54
N GLU A 244 -12.07 -14.93 14.31
CA GLU A 244 -12.20 -15.94 15.34
C GLU A 244 -11.06 -15.88 16.37
N LEU A 245 -9.83 -15.59 15.93
CA LEU A 245 -8.71 -15.30 16.81
C LEU A 245 -9.04 -14.11 17.72
N LEU A 246 -9.50 -12.98 17.15
CA LEU A 246 -9.85 -11.79 17.93
C LEU A 246 -11.00 -12.04 18.91
N GLN A 247 -12.03 -12.78 18.49
CA GLN A 247 -13.11 -13.25 19.36
C GLN A 247 -12.60 -14.08 20.54
N ALA A 248 -11.65 -15.00 20.28
CA ALA A 248 -11.07 -15.83 21.32
C ALA A 248 -10.19 -15.02 22.29
N LEU A 249 -9.44 -14.04 21.79
CA LEU A 249 -8.67 -13.10 22.61
C LEU A 249 -9.59 -12.24 23.49
N GLN A 250 -10.70 -11.73 22.93
CA GLN A 250 -11.67 -10.90 23.66
C GLN A 250 -12.25 -11.64 24.88
N LYS A 251 -12.51 -12.94 24.75
CA LYS A 251 -12.99 -13.80 25.86
C LYS A 251 -11.99 -13.95 27.02
N THR A 252 -10.72 -13.56 26.85
CA THR A 252 -9.74 -13.58 27.94
C THR A 252 -9.97 -12.46 28.96
N GLY A 253 -10.76 -11.44 28.62
CA GLY A 253 -10.99 -10.26 29.46
C GLY A 253 -9.80 -9.31 29.56
N LYS A 254 -8.69 -9.59 28.86
CA LYS A 254 -7.53 -8.71 28.81
C LYS A 254 -7.84 -7.45 27.99
N PRO A 255 -7.26 -6.29 28.32
CA PRO A 255 -7.27 -5.13 27.42
C PRO A 255 -6.68 -5.50 26.06
N ILE A 256 -7.39 -5.19 24.97
CA ILE A 256 -6.96 -5.46 23.59
C ILE A 256 -6.86 -4.13 22.84
N ILE A 257 -5.71 -3.94 22.19
CA ILE A 257 -5.49 -2.94 21.15
C ILE A 257 -5.51 -3.68 19.82
N LEU A 258 -6.54 -3.45 19.01
CA LEU A 258 -6.59 -3.94 17.63
C LEU A 258 -5.86 -2.95 16.72
N VAL A 259 -4.81 -3.43 16.07
CA VAL A 259 -4.13 -2.75 14.97
C VAL A 259 -4.63 -3.37 13.67
N VAL A 260 -5.31 -2.59 12.85
CA VAL A 260 -5.79 -2.98 11.53
C VAL A 260 -4.79 -2.49 10.49
N MET A 261 -4.26 -3.41 9.71
CA MET A 261 -3.39 -3.13 8.56
C MET A 261 -4.14 -3.48 7.28
N SER A 262 -4.49 -2.47 6.48
CA SER A 262 -5.31 -2.69 5.30
C SER A 262 -4.90 -1.80 4.13
N GLY A 263 -5.22 -2.24 2.91
CA GLY A 263 -5.03 -1.43 1.69
C GLY A 263 -6.31 -0.72 1.23
N ARG A 264 -7.41 -0.83 2.00
CA ARG A 264 -8.75 -0.34 1.67
C ARG A 264 -9.59 -0.15 2.94
N PRO A 265 -10.75 0.54 2.87
CA PRO A 265 -11.77 0.43 3.90
C PRO A 265 -12.22 -1.03 4.12
N MET A 266 -12.35 -1.44 5.38
CA MET A 266 -12.79 -2.77 5.80
C MET A 266 -14.15 -2.73 6.50
N THR A 267 -14.86 -3.86 6.51
CA THR A 267 -16.08 -4.05 7.29
C THR A 267 -15.72 -4.52 8.70
N LEU A 268 -15.77 -3.58 9.65
CA LEU A 268 -15.26 -3.76 11.02
C LEU A 268 -16.36 -3.68 12.09
N GLN A 269 -17.62 -3.96 11.74
CA GLN A 269 -18.75 -3.73 12.65
C GLN A 269 -18.61 -4.52 13.95
N TRP A 270 -18.28 -5.81 13.87
CA TRP A 270 -18.11 -6.65 15.06
C TRP A 270 -16.94 -6.16 15.93
N GLU A 271 -15.83 -5.77 15.30
CA GLU A 271 -14.63 -5.27 15.94
C GLU A 271 -14.92 -3.96 16.69
N VAL A 272 -15.61 -3.02 16.04
CA VAL A 272 -16.03 -1.75 16.64
C VAL A 272 -16.98 -1.97 17.81
N ASP A 273 -17.87 -2.96 17.75
CA ASP A 273 -18.80 -3.23 18.85
C ASP A 273 -18.13 -3.91 20.05
N ASN A 274 -17.11 -4.75 19.81
CA ASN A 274 -16.56 -5.66 20.84
C ASN A 274 -15.16 -5.29 21.35
N ILE A 275 -14.39 -4.49 20.62
CA ILE A 275 -13.03 -4.08 21.00
C ILE A 275 -13.03 -2.62 21.43
N SER A 276 -12.37 -2.31 22.55
CA SER A 276 -12.36 -0.96 23.13
C SER A 276 -11.36 -0.02 22.45
N THR A 277 -10.31 -0.55 21.85
CA THR A 277 -9.22 0.25 21.27
C THR A 277 -8.83 -0.28 19.91
N ILE A 278 -8.99 0.56 18.88
CA ILE A 278 -8.78 0.21 17.48
C ILE A 278 -7.99 1.32 16.80
N ILE A 279 -6.90 0.96 16.14
CA ILE A 279 -6.13 1.85 15.27
C ILE A 279 -6.09 1.27 13.86
N GLU A 280 -6.36 2.10 12.86
CA GLU A 280 -6.06 1.80 11.46
C GLU A 280 -4.65 2.31 11.16
N SER A 281 -3.77 1.39 10.80
CA SER A 281 -2.39 1.70 10.46
C SER A 281 -2.13 1.66 8.96
N TRP A 282 -3.03 1.16 8.12
CA TRP A 282 -2.73 0.91 6.71
C TRP A 282 -1.47 0.03 6.54
N HIS A 283 -0.78 0.15 5.41
CA HIS A 283 0.61 -0.28 5.23
C HIS A 283 1.53 0.95 5.16
N LEU A 284 2.37 1.17 6.18
CA LEU A 284 3.07 2.47 6.38
C LEU A 284 4.48 2.54 5.78
N GLY A 285 4.92 1.52 5.05
CA GLY A 285 6.26 1.50 4.46
C GLY A 285 7.33 0.91 5.37
N VAL A 286 8.59 1.24 5.06
CA VAL A 286 9.79 0.64 5.68
C VAL A 286 9.96 0.95 7.18
N GLU A 287 9.26 1.96 7.70
CA GLU A 287 9.29 2.38 9.10
C GLU A 287 8.00 2.05 9.87
N THR A 288 7.16 1.17 9.32
CA THR A 288 5.85 0.79 9.91
C THR A 288 5.96 0.45 11.40
N GLY A 289 6.86 -0.46 11.78
CA GLY A 289 7.00 -0.87 13.18
C GLY A 289 7.38 0.27 14.11
N ASN A 290 8.30 1.15 13.69
CA ASN A 290 8.74 2.29 14.48
C ASN A 290 7.63 3.33 14.67
N ALA A 291 6.94 3.70 13.59
CA ALA A 291 5.84 4.66 13.63
C ALA A 291 4.67 4.15 14.48
N LEU A 292 4.31 2.88 14.31
CA LEU A 292 3.28 2.24 15.11
C LEU A 292 3.65 2.22 16.60
N ALA A 293 4.90 1.88 16.93
CA ALA A 293 5.37 1.89 18.31
C ALA A 293 5.34 3.31 18.92
N ASP A 294 5.66 4.36 18.16
CA ASP A 294 5.55 5.74 18.67
C ASP A 294 4.11 6.10 19.05
N VAL A 295 3.13 5.70 18.24
CA VAL A 295 1.70 5.91 18.56
C VAL A 295 1.29 5.08 19.78
N LEU A 296 1.64 3.79 19.79
CA LEU A 296 1.25 2.87 20.85
C LEU A 296 1.78 3.31 22.22
N PHE A 297 2.99 3.87 22.29
CA PHE A 297 3.63 4.32 23.54
C PHE A 297 3.49 5.84 23.80
N GLY A 298 2.74 6.56 22.96
CA GLY A 298 2.43 7.98 23.17
C GLY A 298 3.58 8.94 22.87
N ASP A 299 4.64 8.50 22.19
CA ASP A 299 5.67 9.39 21.67
C ASP A 299 5.14 10.22 20.47
N TYR A 300 4.01 9.79 19.88
CA TYR A 300 3.23 10.56 18.91
C TYR A 300 1.73 10.46 19.21
N ASN A 301 1.02 11.59 19.16
CA ASN A 301 -0.44 11.63 19.29
C ASN A 301 -1.10 11.45 17.90
N PRO A 302 -1.81 10.34 17.62
CA PRO A 302 -2.32 10.05 16.29
C PRO A 302 -3.27 11.13 15.78
N SER A 303 -2.97 11.68 14.61
CA SER A 303 -3.69 12.81 14.00
C SER A 303 -4.40 12.47 12.69
N GLY A 304 -4.20 11.26 12.16
CA GLY A 304 -4.81 10.82 10.91
C GLY A 304 -6.34 10.84 10.99
N LYS A 305 -6.97 11.10 9.84
CA LYS A 305 -8.42 11.03 9.64
C LYS A 305 -8.70 10.19 8.40
N LEU A 306 -9.81 9.46 8.42
CA LEU A 306 -10.22 8.64 7.28
C LEU A 306 -10.49 9.54 6.05
N PRO A 307 -9.81 9.32 4.92
CA PRO A 307 -10.10 10.03 3.68
C PRO A 307 -11.27 9.40 2.90
N VAL A 308 -11.71 8.20 3.30
CA VAL A 308 -12.77 7.42 2.65
C VAL A 308 -13.64 6.77 3.74
N THR A 309 -14.94 6.68 3.48
CA THR A 309 -15.92 6.04 4.38
C THR A 309 -15.64 4.55 4.56
N PHE A 310 -15.73 4.05 5.81
CA PHE A 310 -15.72 2.61 6.11
C PHE A 310 -17.17 2.10 6.15
N PRO A 311 -17.55 1.16 5.27
CA PRO A 311 -18.92 0.67 5.21
C PRO A 311 -19.19 -0.35 6.33
N ARG A 312 -20.47 -0.57 6.65
CA ARG A 312 -20.90 -1.61 7.62
C ARG A 312 -20.85 -3.02 7.02
N SER A 313 -21.13 -3.12 5.73
CA SER A 313 -21.17 -4.34 4.91
C SER A 313 -20.76 -4.01 3.47
N VAL A 314 -20.50 -5.04 2.66
CA VAL A 314 -20.24 -4.89 1.21
C VAL A 314 -21.49 -4.57 0.39
N GLY A 315 -22.69 -4.77 0.95
CA GLY A 315 -24.00 -4.51 0.33
C GLY A 315 -24.85 -3.55 1.15
#